data_AF-A0A7G8EZZ2-F1
#
_entry.id   AF-A0A7G8EZZ2-F1
#
_cell.length_a   1.000
_cell.length_b   1.000
_cell.length_c   1.000
_cell.angle_alpha   90.00
_cell.angle_beta   90.00
_cell.angle_gamma   90.00
#
_symmetry.space_group_name_H-M   'P 1'
#
loop_
_entity.id
_entity.type
_entity.pdbx_description
1 polymer ?
#
loop_
_entity_poly.entity_id
_entity_poly.type
_entity_poly.pdbx_seq_one_letter_code
_entity_poly.pdbx_strand_id
1 'polypeptide(L)'
;MSHPDPDQLQGTLVDFALMELIRQHRDSFQPLWTVDSWAKLLIWLALNCGLSGERDSLEQFARALGDPLTSRLRRVFFERELGDLELQVLADPADQQVLVLSQAPEDASVLHPDQVAKALERVGLTGRVLERARWQQLEGVMTIPWSSTES
;
A
#
# COMPACT_ATOMS: atom_id res chain seq x y z
N MET A 1 8.74 28.53 20.76
CA MET A 1 8.81 27.26 20.00
C MET A 1 9.99 27.40 19.06
N SER A 2 10.94 26.46 19.07
CA SER A 2 12.07 26.47 18.12
C SER A 2 11.57 26.10 16.73
N HIS A 3 12.00 26.86 15.72
CA HIS A 3 11.69 26.54 14.32
C HIS A 3 12.44 25.27 13.90
N PRO A 4 11.84 24.42 13.04
CA PRO A 4 12.54 23.27 12.49
C PRO A 4 13.75 23.73 11.67
N ASP A 5 14.81 22.92 11.69
CA ASP A 5 15.98 23.10 10.87
C ASP A 5 15.60 23.08 9.37
N PRO A 6 16.16 23.95 8.50
CA PRO A 6 15.76 24.03 7.09
C PRO A 6 15.85 22.69 6.35
N ASP A 7 16.89 21.89 6.59
CA ASP A 7 17.08 20.59 5.94
C ASP A 7 16.01 19.59 6.40
N GLN A 8 15.65 19.62 7.68
CA GLN A 8 14.57 18.81 8.22
C GLN A 8 13.21 19.18 7.59
N LEU A 9 12.95 20.47 7.42
CA LEU A 9 11.73 20.94 6.78
C LEU A 9 11.67 20.51 5.31
N GLN A 10 12.77 20.65 4.57
CA GLN A 10 12.85 20.22 3.16
C GLN A 10 12.64 18.71 3.02
N GLY A 11 13.30 17.91 3.86
CA GLY A 11 13.11 16.46 3.87
C GLY A 11 11.66 16.06 4.14
N THR A 12 11.01 16.73 5.10
CA THR A 12 9.59 16.49 5.43
C THR A 12 8.67 16.85 4.25
N LEU A 13 8.94 17.96 3.56
CA LEU A 13 8.17 18.38 2.39
C LEU A 13 8.31 17.38 1.23
N VAL A 14 9.51 16.88 0.97
CA VAL A 14 9.76 15.86 -0.06
C VAL A 14 9.06 14.56 0.28
N ASP A 15 9.18 14.09 1.52
CA ASP A 15 8.50 12.88 2.00
C ASP A 15 6.97 13.01 1.84
N PHE A 16 6.38 14.13 2.27
CA PHE A 16 4.96 14.41 2.10
C PHE A 16 4.54 14.39 0.62
N ALA A 17 5.28 15.10 -0.24
CA ALA A 17 4.96 15.19 -1.66
C ALA A 17 5.00 13.82 -2.34
N LEU A 18 5.99 12.98 -2.03
CA LEU A 18 6.09 11.63 -2.58
C LEU A 18 4.95 10.73 -2.11
N MET A 19 4.59 10.78 -0.82
CA MET A 19 3.47 10.00 -0.29
C MET A 19 2.15 10.40 -0.94
N GLU A 20 1.88 11.70 -1.07
CA GLU A 20 0.67 12.20 -1.73
C GLU A 20 0.61 11.84 -3.22
N LEU A 21 1.75 11.93 -3.91
CA LEU A 21 1.85 11.53 -5.31
C LEU A 21 1.46 10.06 -5.50
N ILE A 22 1.95 9.18 -4.63
CA ILE A 22 1.57 7.76 -4.66
C ILE A 22 0.08 7.59 -4.37
N ARG A 23 -0.47 8.25 -3.34
CA ARG A 23 -1.90 8.14 -3.01
C ARG A 23 -2.79 8.54 -4.18
N GLN A 24 -2.42 9.58 -4.93
CA GLN A 24 -3.17 10.08 -6.07
C GLN A 24 -3.12 9.16 -7.30
N HIS A 25 -2.00 8.47 -7.52
CA HIS A 25 -1.77 7.71 -8.76
C HIS A 25 -1.84 6.18 -8.60
N ARG A 26 -1.80 5.65 -7.38
CA ARG A 26 -1.69 4.19 -7.14
C ARG A 26 -2.75 3.35 -7.84
N ASP A 27 -3.96 3.88 -8.04
CA ASP A 27 -5.05 3.14 -8.69
C ASP A 27 -4.94 3.09 -10.24
N SER A 28 -4.02 3.87 -10.83
CA SER A 28 -3.76 3.87 -12.28
C SER A 28 -2.84 2.74 -12.75
N PHE A 29 -2.14 2.08 -11.84
CA PHE A 29 -1.18 1.02 -12.16
C PHE A 29 -1.83 -0.36 -12.08
N GLN A 30 -2.43 -0.79 -13.18
CA GLN A 30 -3.09 -2.10 -13.29
C GLN A 30 -2.10 -3.21 -13.69
N PRO A 31 -2.31 -4.46 -13.23
CA PRO A 31 -3.35 -4.89 -12.30
C PRO A 31 -3.03 -4.51 -10.85
N LEU A 32 -4.01 -3.96 -10.12
CA LEU A 32 -3.82 -3.61 -8.70
C LEU A 32 -3.36 -4.81 -7.88
N TRP A 33 -2.71 -4.51 -6.75
CA TRP A 33 -2.31 -5.52 -5.77
C TRP A 33 -1.33 -6.55 -6.34
N THR A 34 -0.39 -6.08 -7.18
CA THR A 34 0.67 -6.92 -7.75
C THR A 34 2.04 -6.30 -7.59
N VAL A 35 3.08 -7.14 -7.59
CA VAL A 35 4.47 -6.67 -7.69
C VAL A 35 4.68 -5.84 -8.97
N ASP A 36 4.01 -6.20 -10.06
CA ASP A 36 4.06 -5.48 -11.34
C ASP A 36 3.50 -4.06 -11.24
N SER A 37 2.36 -3.85 -10.55
CA SER A 37 1.81 -2.51 -10.32
C SER A 37 2.76 -1.60 -9.54
N TRP A 38 3.47 -2.15 -8.56
CA TRP A 38 4.51 -1.42 -7.82
C TRP A 38 5.71 -1.09 -8.72
N ALA A 39 6.17 -2.04 -9.52
CA ALA A 39 7.27 -1.80 -10.46
C ALA A 39 6.90 -0.72 -11.49
N LYS A 40 5.67 -0.72 -12.01
CA LYS A 40 5.17 0.32 -12.92
C LYS A 40 5.16 1.70 -12.29
N LEU A 41 4.77 1.82 -11.01
CA LEU A 41 4.89 3.08 -10.28
C LEU A 41 6.35 3.55 -10.19
N LEU A 42 7.28 2.67 -9.81
CA LEU A 42 8.70 3.03 -9.69
C LEU A 42 9.29 3.47 -11.03
N ILE A 43 8.96 2.76 -12.12
CA ILE A 43 9.35 3.15 -13.48
C ILE A 43 8.78 4.52 -13.82
N TRP A 44 7.49 4.75 -13.56
CA TRP A 44 6.86 6.03 -13.82
C TRP A 44 7.52 7.17 -13.03
N LEU A 45 7.83 6.96 -11.74
CA LEU A 45 8.54 7.95 -10.93
C LEU A 45 9.93 8.25 -11.51
N ALA A 46 10.71 7.22 -11.85
CA ALA A 46 12.05 7.39 -12.44
C ALA A 46 12.00 8.22 -13.73
N LEU A 47 11.06 7.91 -14.63
CA LEU A 47 10.88 8.63 -15.89
C LEU A 47 10.49 10.11 -15.64
N ASN A 48 9.62 10.39 -14.67
CA ASN A 48 9.25 11.77 -14.31
C ASN A 48 10.38 12.53 -13.61
N CYS A 49 11.35 11.83 -13.03
CA CYS A 49 12.60 12.41 -12.53
C CYS A 49 13.65 12.63 -13.63
N GLY A 50 13.35 12.32 -14.90
CA GLY A 50 14.24 12.53 -16.05
C GLY A 50 15.23 11.39 -16.32
N LEU A 51 15.07 10.24 -15.65
CA LEU A 51 15.82 9.03 -15.98
C LEU A 51 15.25 8.33 -17.22
N SER A 52 16.06 7.45 -17.80
CA SER A 52 15.61 6.61 -18.92
C SER A 52 14.89 5.35 -18.44
N GLY A 53 14.17 4.68 -19.33
CA GLY A 53 13.56 3.38 -19.06
C GLY A 53 14.54 2.21 -19.10
N GLU A 54 15.84 2.47 -19.29
CA GLU A 54 16.86 1.43 -19.33
C GLU A 54 17.10 0.85 -17.93
N ARG A 55 17.38 -0.46 -17.90
CA ARG A 55 17.55 -1.21 -16.65
C ARG A 55 18.54 -0.55 -15.69
N ASP A 56 19.72 -0.17 -16.17
CA ASP A 56 20.76 0.43 -15.33
C ASP A 56 20.31 1.77 -14.72
N SER A 57 19.54 2.55 -15.48
CA SER A 57 18.96 3.82 -15.03
C SER A 57 17.90 3.60 -13.95
N LEU A 58 17.02 2.60 -14.13
CA LEU A 58 16.01 2.22 -13.15
C LEU A 58 16.63 1.62 -11.86
N GLU A 59 17.68 0.81 -11.99
CA GLU A 59 18.44 0.29 -10.85
C GLU A 59 19.15 1.41 -10.09
N GLN A 60 19.69 2.41 -10.79
CA GLN A 60 20.26 3.61 -10.17
C GLN A 60 19.19 4.40 -9.40
N PHE A 61 18.00 4.59 -9.96
CA PHE A 61 16.88 5.25 -9.28
C PHE A 61 16.50 4.52 -7.98
N ALA A 62 16.33 3.19 -8.04
CA ALA A 62 15.99 2.40 -6.87
C ALA A 62 17.07 2.49 -5.77
N ARG A 63 18.36 2.47 -6.14
CA ARG A 63 19.47 2.68 -5.20
C ARG A 63 19.46 4.08 -4.60
N ALA A 64 19.10 5.11 -5.37
CA ALA A 64 19.04 6.49 -4.90
C ALA A 64 17.89 6.73 -3.91
N LEU A 65 16.75 6.05 -4.07
CA LEU A 65 15.67 6.07 -3.07
C LEU A 65 16.13 5.44 -1.74
N GLY A 66 16.88 4.34 -1.81
CA GLY A 66 17.34 3.59 -0.66
C GLY A 66 16.21 2.82 0.05
N ASP A 67 16.60 1.84 0.87
CA ASP A 67 15.66 0.90 1.51
C ASP A 67 14.60 1.58 2.40
N PRO A 68 14.95 2.57 3.26
CA PRO A 68 13.97 3.15 4.18
C PRO A 68 12.83 3.89 3.46
N LEU A 69 13.15 4.67 2.42
CA LEU A 69 12.12 5.36 1.64
C LEU A 69 11.34 4.37 0.78
N THR A 70 12.02 3.43 0.12
CA THR A 70 11.38 2.42 -0.72
C THR A 70 10.34 1.61 0.06
N SER A 71 10.66 1.17 1.27
CA SER A 71 9.73 0.43 2.14
C SER A 71 8.50 1.27 2.52
N ARG A 72 8.70 2.55 2.90
CA ARG A 72 7.59 3.47 3.22
C ARG A 72 6.68 3.71 2.02
N LEU A 73 7.25 3.98 0.84
CA LEU A 73 6.49 4.21 -0.38
C LEU A 73 5.69 2.97 -0.79
N ARG A 74 6.27 1.77 -0.67
CA ARG A 74 5.60 0.51 -0.94
C ARG A 74 4.39 0.28 -0.03
N ARG A 75 4.54 0.57 1.27
CA ARG A 75 3.42 0.52 2.22
C ARG A 75 2.29 1.47 1.80
N VAL A 76 2.60 2.72 1.48
CA VAL A 76 1.58 3.71 1.04
C VAL A 76 0.89 3.27 -0.26
N PHE A 77 1.63 2.62 -1.15
CA PHE A 77 1.07 2.10 -2.40
C PHE A 77 0.05 0.97 -2.16
N PHE A 78 0.33 0.06 -1.22
CA PHE A 78 -0.50 -1.11 -0.91
C PHE A 78 -1.40 -0.95 0.33
N GLU A 79 -1.56 0.25 0.89
CA GLU A 79 -2.54 0.50 1.94
C GLU A 79 -3.81 1.18 1.41
N ARG A 80 -4.97 0.90 1.97
CA ARG A 80 -6.21 1.66 1.73
C ARG A 80 -6.89 1.93 3.06
N GLU A 81 -7.09 3.20 3.35
CA GLU A 81 -7.92 3.64 4.48
C GLU A 81 -9.36 3.82 3.98
N LEU A 82 -10.30 3.19 4.68
CA LEU A 82 -11.72 3.22 4.38
C LEU A 82 -12.43 3.81 5.61
N GLY A 83 -12.31 5.13 5.77
CA GLY A 83 -12.78 5.83 6.98
C GLY A 83 -14.27 5.65 7.26
N ASP A 84 -15.10 5.50 6.22
CA ASP A 84 -16.54 5.24 6.37
C ASP A 84 -16.88 3.82 6.84
N LEU A 85 -15.93 2.88 6.71
CA LEU A 85 -16.02 1.53 7.27
C LEU A 85 -15.21 1.38 8.55
N GLU A 86 -14.47 2.41 8.96
CA GLU A 86 -13.49 2.35 10.07
C GLU A 86 -12.46 1.22 9.88
N LEU A 87 -12.09 0.94 8.63
CA LEU A 87 -11.15 -0.13 8.26
C LEU A 87 -9.92 0.41 7.56
N GLN A 88 -8.78 -0.22 7.82
CA GLN A 88 -7.56 -0.08 7.02
C GLN A 88 -7.17 -1.42 6.42
N VAL A 89 -6.95 -1.46 5.11
CA VAL A 89 -6.49 -2.65 4.38
C VAL A 89 -5.00 -2.49 4.09
N LEU A 90 -4.21 -3.50 4.45
CA LEU A 90 -2.81 -3.66 4.07
C LEU A 90 -2.68 -4.93 3.23
N ALA A 91 -2.27 -4.79 1.98
CA ALA A 91 -2.34 -5.87 1.00
C ALA A 91 -1.10 -5.85 0.10
N ASP A 92 0.08 -5.86 0.71
CA ASP A 92 1.35 -6.01 -0.01
C ASP A 92 1.50 -7.46 -0.50
N PRO A 93 1.70 -7.71 -1.82
CA PRO A 93 1.89 -9.06 -2.35
C PRO A 93 3.15 -9.77 -1.86
N ALA A 94 4.12 -9.04 -1.28
CA ALA A 94 5.29 -9.64 -0.65
C ALA A 94 4.98 -10.22 0.75
N ASP A 95 3.87 -9.82 1.36
CA ASP A 95 3.41 -10.36 2.64
C ASP A 95 2.60 -11.64 2.45
N GLN A 96 2.57 -12.49 3.49
CA GLN A 96 1.90 -13.79 3.44
C GLN A 96 0.37 -13.71 3.27
N GLN A 97 -0.22 -12.60 3.71
CA GLN A 97 -1.67 -12.43 3.78
C GLN A 97 -2.05 -10.95 3.76
N VAL A 98 -3.27 -10.68 3.30
CA VAL A 98 -3.91 -9.37 3.46
C VAL A 98 -4.31 -9.21 4.93
N LEU A 99 -4.08 -8.00 5.47
CA LEU A 99 -4.52 -7.60 6.79
C LEU A 99 -5.60 -6.53 6.66
N VAL A 100 -6.68 -6.70 7.41
CA VAL A 100 -7.74 -5.69 7.55
C VAL A 100 -7.83 -5.32 9.01
N LEU A 101 -7.43 -4.09 9.33
CA LEU A 101 -7.29 -3.56 10.69
C LEU A 101 -8.52 -2.73 11.04
N SER A 102 -9.02 -2.87 12.28
CA SER A 102 -10.00 -1.92 12.82
C SER A 102 -9.33 -0.60 13.15
N GLN A 103 -9.97 0.51 12.76
CA GLN A 103 -9.62 1.86 13.20
C GLN A 103 -10.41 2.29 14.44
N ALA A 104 -11.40 1.51 14.86
CA ALA A 104 -12.14 1.66 16.11
C ALA A 104 -11.94 0.38 16.96
N PRO A 105 -10.82 0.27 17.71
CA PRO A 105 -10.48 -0.94 18.46
C PRO A 105 -11.49 -1.30 19.55
N GLU A 106 -12.27 -0.32 20.04
CA GLU A 106 -13.37 -0.50 20.98
C GLU A 106 -14.63 -1.12 20.36
N ASP A 107 -14.79 -1.05 19.03
CA ASP A 107 -15.93 -1.62 18.32
C ASP A 107 -15.54 -2.91 17.59
N ALA A 108 -15.77 -4.03 18.26
CA ALA A 108 -15.52 -5.36 17.69
C ALA A 108 -16.38 -5.68 16.45
N SER A 109 -17.47 -4.94 16.19
CA SER A 109 -18.35 -5.17 15.06
C SER A 109 -17.78 -4.65 13.73
N VAL A 110 -16.78 -3.76 13.77
CA VAL A 110 -16.09 -3.22 12.60
C VAL A 110 -15.44 -4.33 11.77
N LEU A 111 -14.87 -5.33 12.42
CA LEU A 111 -14.25 -6.49 11.76
C LEU A 111 -15.24 -7.60 11.39
N HIS A 112 -16.54 -7.34 11.43
CA HIS A 112 -17.53 -8.31 10.99
C HIS A 112 -17.26 -8.77 9.54
N PRO A 113 -17.32 -10.07 9.22
CA PRO A 113 -16.93 -10.59 7.90
C PRO A 113 -17.62 -9.92 6.70
N ASP A 114 -18.87 -9.47 6.87
CA ASP A 114 -19.58 -8.73 5.82
C ASP A 114 -19.02 -7.32 5.58
N GLN A 115 -18.54 -6.64 6.62
CA GLN A 115 -17.88 -5.33 6.47
C GLN A 115 -16.53 -5.49 5.78
N VAL A 116 -15.75 -6.48 6.22
CA VAL A 116 -14.48 -6.84 5.60
C VAL A 116 -14.66 -7.18 4.12
N ALA A 117 -15.68 -7.95 3.76
CA ALA A 117 -15.96 -8.28 2.37
C ALA A 117 -16.31 -7.04 1.52
N LYS A 118 -17.09 -6.10 2.06
CA LYS A 118 -17.35 -4.80 1.39
C LYS A 118 -16.07 -4.00 1.20
N ALA A 119 -15.18 -3.99 2.19
CA ALA A 119 -13.89 -3.34 2.09
C ALA A 119 -13.05 -3.95 0.95
N LEU A 120 -12.94 -5.28 0.89
CA LEU A 120 -12.21 -5.98 -0.18
C LEU A 120 -12.80 -5.72 -1.57
N GLU A 121 -14.12 -5.68 -1.70
CA GLU A 121 -14.81 -5.35 -2.95
C GLU A 121 -14.47 -3.93 -3.39
N ARG A 122 -14.59 -2.94 -2.49
CA ARG A 122 -14.31 -1.53 -2.78
C ARG A 122 -12.89 -1.28 -3.24
N VAL A 123 -11.92 -2.03 -2.70
CA VAL A 123 -10.51 -1.87 -3.06
C VAL A 123 -10.09 -2.81 -4.20
N GLY A 124 -10.99 -3.65 -4.73
CA GLY A 124 -10.70 -4.54 -5.86
C GLY A 124 -9.87 -5.78 -5.52
N LEU A 125 -9.93 -6.26 -4.27
CA LEU A 125 -9.19 -7.43 -3.79
C LEU A 125 -9.98 -8.75 -3.80
N THR A 126 -11.31 -8.72 -3.98
CA THR A 126 -12.16 -9.92 -3.84
C THR A 126 -11.70 -11.11 -4.68
N GLY A 127 -11.20 -10.88 -5.90
CA GLY A 127 -10.70 -11.94 -6.79
C GLY A 127 -9.27 -12.43 -6.52
N ARG A 128 -8.60 -11.88 -5.49
CA ARG A 128 -7.20 -12.17 -5.15
C ARG A 128 -7.01 -12.83 -3.79
N VAL A 129 -8.09 -13.11 -3.07
CA VAL A 129 -8.04 -13.71 -1.74
C VAL A 129 -8.82 -15.02 -1.70
N LEU A 130 -8.52 -15.87 -0.72
CA LEU A 130 -9.28 -17.11 -0.49
C LEU A 130 -10.68 -16.82 0.08
N GLU A 131 -11.53 -17.86 0.02
CA GLU A 131 -12.89 -17.83 0.53
C GLU A 131 -12.98 -17.47 2.03
N ARG A 132 -14.10 -16.87 2.44
CA ARG A 132 -14.34 -16.39 3.81
C ARG A 132 -14.09 -17.43 4.91
N ALA A 133 -14.28 -18.71 4.60
CA ALA A 133 -14.03 -19.81 5.53
C ALA A 133 -12.54 -19.94 5.94
N ARG A 134 -11.63 -19.33 5.19
CA ARG A 134 -10.18 -19.31 5.46
C ARG A 134 -9.73 -18.05 6.20
N TRP A 135 -10.60 -17.07 6.36
CA TRP A 135 -10.26 -15.83 7.04
C TRP A 135 -10.16 -16.09 8.55
N GLN A 136 -9.22 -15.43 9.20
CA GLN A 136 -9.00 -15.57 10.63
C GLN A 136 -9.10 -14.21 11.31
N GLN A 137 -10.00 -14.10 12.29
CA GLN A 137 -10.10 -12.91 13.11
C GLN A 137 -9.21 -13.07 14.33
N LEU A 138 -8.33 -12.09 14.54
CA LEU A 138 -7.51 -11.91 15.73
C LEU A 138 -7.89 -10.58 16.39
N GLU A 139 -7.28 -10.25 17.52
CA GLU A 139 -7.55 -9.01 18.25
C GLU A 139 -7.25 -7.77 17.37
N GLY A 140 -8.29 -7.04 16.98
CA GLY A 140 -8.17 -5.81 16.17
C GLY A 140 -7.79 -6.01 14.70
N VAL A 141 -7.68 -7.26 14.21
CA VAL A 141 -7.30 -7.54 12.81
C VAL A 141 -8.03 -8.77 12.25
N MET A 142 -8.40 -8.69 10.98
CA MET A 142 -8.78 -9.85 10.16
C MET A 142 -7.63 -10.18 9.22
N THR A 143 -7.17 -11.43 9.24
CA THR A 143 -6.14 -11.94 8.33
C THR A 143 -6.78 -12.77 7.22
N ILE A 144 -6.34 -12.52 6.00
CA ILE A 144 -6.99 -13.01 4.79
C ILE A 144 -5.92 -13.56 3.84
N PRO A 145 -5.83 -14.88 3.65
CA PRO A 145 -4.82 -15.46 2.76
C PRO A 145 -5.03 -15.04 1.29
N TRP A 146 -3.92 -14.81 0.59
CA TRP A 146 -3.92 -14.63 -0.86
C TRP A 146 -4.39 -15.91 -1.58
N SER A 147 -5.15 -15.75 -2.67
CA SER A 147 -5.34 -16.86 -3.62
C SER A 147 -4.02 -17.08 -4.36
N SER A 148 -3.54 -18.32 -4.46
CA SER A 148 -2.22 -18.69 -5.01
C SER A 148 -2.05 -18.47 -6.52
N THR A 149 -2.70 -17.46 -7.11
CA THR A 149 -2.83 -17.25 -8.55
C THR A 149 -1.68 -16.48 -9.20
N GLU A 150 -0.54 -16.31 -8.51
CA GLU A 150 0.70 -15.82 -9.12
C GLU A 150 1.68 -16.99 -9.24
N SER A 151 1.60 -17.70 -10.38
CA SER A 151 2.70 -18.47 -10.96
C SER A 151 3.14 -17.79 -12.25
#